data_AF-A0A081DEG7-F1
#
_entry.id   AF-A0A081DEG7-F1
#
_cell.length_a   1.000
_cell.length_b   1.000
_cell.length_c   1.000
_cell.angle_alpha   90.00
_cell.angle_beta   90.00
_cell.angle_gamma   90.00
#
_symmetry.space_group_name_H-M   'P 1'
#
loop_
_entity.id
_entity.type
_entity.pdbx_description
1 polymer ?
#
loop_
_entity_poly.entity_id
_entity_poly.type
_entity_poly.pdbx_seq_one_letter_code
_entity_poly.pdbx_strand_id
1 'polypeptide(L)'
;MAEQLHLSELAARPYTVNCDLQLAEIFKSDEVLIGNTITNVGFYGPQSRQLRLKPAHLHLNSSIESFNYDGEKLTNLEMETAGIYAMSSLLGHRAVSLNAILANRATGEFSKNPKSIVEKLITFTLQQIVDN
;
A
#
# COMPACT_ATOMS: atom_id res chain seq x y z
N MET A 1 5.35 -8.33 12.06
CA MET A 1 4.77 -8.52 10.70
C MET A 1 4.97 -9.92 10.12
N ALA A 2 6.21 -10.40 9.90
CA ALA A 2 6.45 -11.66 9.16
C ALA A 2 5.82 -12.92 9.80
N GLU A 3 5.90 -13.05 11.13
CA GLU A 3 5.44 -14.23 11.86
C GLU A 3 3.91 -14.37 11.88
N GLN A 4 3.17 -13.27 11.76
CA GLN A 4 1.70 -13.27 11.80
C GLN A 4 1.06 -13.60 10.44
N LEU A 5 1.80 -13.43 9.33
CA LEU A 5 1.29 -13.68 7.98
C LEU A 5 1.57 -15.10 7.48
N HIS A 6 2.29 -15.93 8.26
CA HIS A 6 2.63 -17.32 7.94
C HIS A 6 3.09 -17.47 6.46
N LEU A 7 4.07 -16.66 6.07
CA LEU A 7 4.54 -16.58 4.69
C LEU A 7 5.25 -17.88 4.28
N SER A 8 5.15 -18.24 3.00
CA SER A 8 5.90 -19.34 2.41
C SER A 8 7.40 -19.04 2.44
N GLU A 9 8.25 -20.07 2.56
CA GLU A 9 9.71 -19.92 2.42
C GLU A 9 10.14 -19.35 1.06
N LEU A 10 9.29 -19.47 0.03
CA LEU A 10 9.52 -18.89 -1.29
C LEU A 10 9.18 -17.39 -1.36
N ALA A 11 8.55 -16.83 -0.32
CA ALA A 11 8.18 -15.43 -0.29
C ALA A 11 9.42 -14.54 -0.14
N ALA A 12 9.37 -13.36 -0.76
CA ALA A 12 10.37 -12.33 -0.48
C ALA A 12 10.36 -12.00 1.02
N ARG A 13 11.55 -11.86 1.61
CA ARG A 13 11.67 -11.53 3.03
C ARG A 13 11.06 -10.14 3.28
N PRO A 14 10.03 -10.01 4.14
CA PRO A 14 9.39 -8.73 4.37
C PRO A 14 10.31 -7.80 5.16
N TYR A 15 10.17 -6.51 4.89
CA TYR A 15 10.79 -5.41 5.62
C TYR A 15 9.80 -4.25 5.72
N THR A 16 10.03 -3.36 6.67
CA THR A 16 9.15 -2.21 6.94
C THR A 16 9.95 -0.93 6.87
N VAL A 17 9.39 0.09 6.22
CA VAL A 17 10.01 1.41 6.12
C VAL A 17 8.93 2.46 6.31
N ASN A 18 9.20 3.45 7.16
CA ASN A 18 8.27 4.53 7.43
C ASN A 18 8.37 5.61 6.34
N CYS A 19 7.27 6.32 6.12
CA CYS A 19 7.30 7.60 5.41
C CYS A 19 7.97 8.68 6.27
N ASP A 20 8.19 9.85 5.68
CA ASP A 20 8.50 11.05 6.45
C ASP A 20 7.23 11.57 7.14
N LEU A 21 7.21 11.55 8.48
CA LEU A 21 6.02 11.90 9.27
C LEU A 21 5.63 13.38 9.15
N GLN A 22 6.61 14.28 9.00
CA GLN A 22 6.32 15.72 8.87
C GLN A 22 5.66 16.02 7.52
N LEU A 23 6.17 15.40 6.45
CA LEU A 23 5.58 15.47 5.12
C LEU A 23 4.20 14.80 5.09
N ALA A 24 4.02 13.69 5.80
CA ALA A 24 2.73 13.02 5.87
C ALA A 24 1.63 13.88 6.52
N GLU A 25 1.96 14.66 7.55
CA GLU A 25 0.98 15.56 8.20
C GLU A 25 0.45 16.64 7.25
N ILE A 26 1.20 17.06 6.23
CA ILE A 26 0.73 18.01 5.20
C ILE A 26 -0.46 17.44 4.42
N PHE A 27 -0.53 16.12 4.22
CA PHE A 27 -1.58 15.49 3.43
C PHE A 27 -2.74 14.93 4.25
N LYS A 28 -2.76 15.20 5.56
CA LYS A 28 -3.79 14.70 6.45
C LYS A 28 -5.09 15.48 6.26
N SER A 29 -6.16 14.77 5.97
CA SER A 29 -7.50 15.34 5.83
C SER A 29 -8.57 14.28 6.11
N ASP A 30 -9.82 14.71 6.30
CA ASP A 30 -10.95 13.80 6.48
C ASP A 30 -11.22 12.92 5.25
N GLU A 31 -10.67 13.29 4.09
CA GLU A 31 -10.80 12.54 2.84
C GLU A 31 -9.71 11.47 2.67
N VAL A 32 -8.70 11.43 3.55
CA VAL A 32 -7.54 10.54 3.45
C VAL A 32 -7.56 9.50 4.57
N LEU A 33 -7.52 8.23 4.19
CA LEU A 33 -7.27 7.13 5.12
C LEU A 33 -5.76 6.96 5.32
N ILE A 34 -5.29 7.20 6.54
CA ILE A 34 -3.91 6.90 6.95
C ILE A 34 -3.82 5.41 7.30
N GLY A 35 -2.78 4.73 6.82
CA GLY A 35 -2.53 3.34 7.17
C GLY A 35 -1.29 2.75 6.52
N ASN A 36 -1.17 1.42 6.64
CA ASN A 36 0.01 0.67 6.20
C ASN A 36 -0.21 0.02 4.83
N THR A 37 0.73 0.29 3.93
CA THR A 37 0.76 -0.27 2.58
C THR A 37 1.63 -1.52 2.52
N ILE A 38 1.14 -2.60 1.91
CA ILE A 38 2.01 -3.70 1.50
C ILE A 38 2.52 -3.46 0.08
N THR A 39 3.84 -3.36 -0.04
CA THR A 39 4.56 -3.31 -1.31
C THR A 39 4.92 -4.71 -1.78
N ASN A 40 4.25 -5.19 -2.83
CA ASN A 40 4.44 -6.52 -3.38
C ASN A 40 5.55 -6.52 -4.44
N VAL A 41 6.34 -7.59 -4.46
CA VAL A 41 7.39 -7.82 -5.49
C VAL A 41 6.83 -8.23 -6.85
N GLY A 42 5.51 -8.19 -7.04
CA GLY A 42 4.85 -8.55 -8.29
C GLY A 42 3.33 -8.48 -8.21
N PHE A 43 2.68 -8.55 -9.38
CA PHE A 43 1.23 -8.31 -9.51
C PHE A 43 0.35 -9.56 -9.38
N TYR A 44 0.88 -10.74 -9.76
CA TYR A 44 0.11 -11.99 -9.80
C TYR A 44 0.34 -12.84 -8.55
N GLY A 45 1.24 -13.81 -8.63
CA GLY A 45 1.53 -14.76 -7.55
C GLY A 45 1.81 -14.10 -6.19
N PRO A 46 2.62 -13.03 -6.13
CA PRO A 46 2.86 -12.30 -4.89
C PRO A 46 1.61 -11.65 -4.25
N GLN A 47 0.56 -11.43 -5.03
CA GLN A 47 -0.74 -10.92 -4.56
C GLN A 47 -1.84 -12.00 -4.59
N SER A 48 -1.43 -13.27 -4.57
CA SER A 48 -2.30 -14.46 -4.62
C SER A 48 -3.26 -14.52 -5.80
N ARG A 49 -2.94 -13.87 -6.92
CA ARG A 49 -3.71 -14.01 -8.14
C ARG A 49 -3.21 -15.20 -8.94
N GLN A 50 -4.09 -16.16 -9.17
CA GLN A 50 -3.83 -17.31 -10.02
C GLN A 50 -4.15 -16.97 -11.49
N LEU A 51 -3.21 -17.22 -12.39
CA LEU A 51 -3.42 -17.14 -13.84
C LEU A 51 -3.45 -18.53 -14.50
N ARG A 52 -2.39 -19.32 -14.31
CA ARG A 52 -2.32 -20.74 -14.74
C ARG A 52 -1.76 -21.60 -13.61
N LEU A 53 -0.54 -21.28 -13.17
CA LEU A 53 0.10 -21.91 -12.02
C LEU A 53 -0.51 -21.37 -10.71
N LYS A 54 -0.69 -22.25 -9.73
CA LYS A 54 -1.15 -21.87 -8.39
C LYS A 54 -0.07 -21.02 -7.69
N PRO A 55 -0.43 -19.90 -7.04
CA PRO A 55 0.51 -19.15 -6.22
C PRO A 55 0.98 -19.97 -5.02
N ALA A 56 2.20 -19.69 -4.55
CA ALA A 56 2.78 -20.36 -3.37
C ALA A 56 1.96 -20.10 -2.08
N HIS A 57 1.21 -19.01 -2.04
CA HIS A 57 0.35 -18.65 -0.92
C HIS A 57 -1.05 -18.32 -1.45
N LEU A 58 -1.99 -19.26 -1.33
CA LEU A 58 -3.36 -19.09 -1.85
C LEU A 58 -4.23 -18.19 -0.95
N HIS A 59 -3.93 -18.14 0.34
CA HIS A 59 -4.75 -17.48 1.36
C HIS A 59 -4.13 -16.19 1.90
N LEU A 60 -3.14 -15.63 1.19
CA LEU A 60 -2.44 -14.42 1.63
C LEU A 60 -3.41 -13.24 1.78
N ASN A 61 -4.34 -13.06 0.83
CA ASN A 61 -5.29 -11.94 0.89
C ASN A 61 -6.16 -12.00 2.15
N SER A 62 -6.67 -13.17 2.53
CA SER A 62 -7.41 -13.35 3.79
C SER A 62 -6.54 -13.13 5.04
N SER A 63 -5.25 -13.49 4.96
CA SER A 63 -4.28 -13.24 6.03
C SER A 63 -3.97 -11.74 6.17
N ILE A 64 -3.93 -11.01 5.05
CA ILE A 64 -3.77 -9.55 5.01
C ILE A 64 -5.01 -8.85 5.56
N GLU A 65 -6.21 -9.28 5.16
CA GLU A 65 -7.48 -8.71 5.62
C GLU A 65 -7.69 -8.88 7.13
N SER A 66 -7.24 -10.01 7.69
CA SER A 66 -7.30 -10.30 9.13
C SER A 66 -6.11 -9.75 9.91
N PHE A 67 -5.10 -9.18 9.23
CA PHE A 67 -3.92 -8.66 9.89
C PHE A 67 -4.27 -7.50 10.81
N ASN A 68 -3.85 -7.62 12.06
CA ASN A 68 -3.87 -6.56 13.05
C ASN A 68 -2.68 -6.74 13.99
N TYR A 69 -1.83 -5.73 14.06
CA TYR A 69 -0.71 -5.69 14.99
C TYR A 69 -0.82 -4.41 15.81
N ASP A 70 -1.06 -4.53 17.12
CA ASP A 70 -1.22 -3.37 18.02
C ASP A 70 -2.26 -2.32 17.54
N GLY A 71 -3.31 -2.78 16.86
CA GLY A 71 -4.35 -1.91 16.28
C GLY A 71 -4.05 -1.45 14.85
N GLU A 72 -2.82 -1.63 14.37
CA GLU A 72 -2.40 -1.28 13.01
C GLU A 72 -2.88 -2.32 12.00
N LYS A 73 -3.56 -1.85 10.96
CA LYS A 73 -4.08 -2.66 9.86
C LYS A 73 -3.34 -2.36 8.57
N LEU A 74 -3.42 -3.32 7.63
CA LEU A 74 -2.95 -3.16 6.26
C LEU A 74 -4.10 -2.62 5.42
N THR A 75 -3.91 -1.45 4.81
CA THR A 75 -4.99 -0.70 4.14
C THR A 75 -5.04 -0.92 2.64
N ASN A 76 -3.89 -1.18 2.01
CA ASN A 76 -3.79 -1.36 0.56
C ASN A 76 -2.56 -2.17 0.16
N LEU A 77 -2.55 -2.54 -1.12
CA LEU A 77 -1.50 -3.32 -1.79
C LEU A 77 -1.08 -2.60 -3.07
N GLU A 78 0.21 -2.34 -3.21
CA GLU A 78 0.85 -1.79 -4.41
C GLU A 78 2.24 -2.40 -4.59
N MET A 79 3.17 -1.77 -5.34
CA MET A 79 4.43 -2.39 -5.77
C MET A 79 5.68 -1.50 -5.67
N GLU A 80 5.59 -0.28 -5.12
CA GLU A 80 6.64 0.73 -5.16
C GLU A 80 6.99 1.34 -3.78
N THR A 81 6.01 1.60 -2.91
CA THR A 81 6.13 2.50 -1.73
C THR A 81 7.31 2.17 -0.81
N ALA A 82 7.44 0.92 -0.34
CA ALA A 82 8.50 0.55 0.62
C ALA A 82 9.90 0.74 0.04
N GLY A 83 10.07 0.48 -1.26
CA GLY A 83 11.34 0.67 -1.96
C GLY A 83 11.69 2.15 -2.11
N ILE A 84 10.69 2.98 -2.47
CA ILE A 84 10.86 4.44 -2.55
C ILE A 84 11.26 5.00 -1.19
N TYR A 85 10.54 4.64 -0.12
CA TYR A 85 10.85 5.12 1.23
C TYR A 85 12.24 4.71 1.70
N ALA A 86 12.65 3.45 1.42
CA ALA A 86 14.00 2.97 1.76
C ALA A 86 15.06 3.84 1.10
N MET A 87 14.93 4.04 -0.21
CA MET A 87 15.89 4.84 -1.00
C MET A 87 15.89 6.30 -0.56
N SER A 88 14.72 6.91 -0.36
CA SER A 88 14.61 8.28 0.13
C SER A 88 15.29 8.45 1.48
N SER A 89 15.06 7.54 2.43
CA SER A 89 15.70 7.58 3.76
C SER A 89 17.22 7.45 3.66
N LEU A 90 17.73 6.52 2.85
CA LEU A 90 19.17 6.33 2.65
C LEU A 90 19.85 7.53 1.98
N LEU A 91 19.12 8.25 1.12
CA LEU A 91 19.62 9.41 0.38
C LEU A 91 19.36 10.75 1.09
N GLY A 92 18.73 10.76 2.28
CA GLY A 92 18.42 11.98 3.02
C GLY A 92 17.24 12.79 2.46
N HIS A 93 16.34 12.15 1.70
CA HIS A 93 15.12 12.74 1.18
C HIS A 93 13.89 12.40 2.04
N ARG A 94 12.90 13.30 2.03
CA ARG A 94 11.57 13.06 2.60
C ARG A 94 10.66 12.45 1.54
N ALA A 95 9.88 11.43 1.89
CA ALA A 95 8.94 10.79 0.97
C ALA A 95 7.65 10.40 1.66
N VAL A 96 6.55 10.50 0.91
CA VAL A 96 5.22 10.03 1.27
C VAL A 96 4.52 9.50 0.01
N SER A 97 3.66 8.50 0.15
CA SER A 97 2.87 7.90 -0.91
C SER A 97 1.39 8.18 -0.70
N LEU A 98 0.71 8.62 -1.75
CA LEU A 98 -0.73 8.79 -1.80
C LEU A 98 -1.29 7.84 -2.85
N ASN A 99 -2.25 6.99 -2.48
CA ASN A 99 -2.76 5.94 -3.36
C ASN A 99 -4.25 6.15 -3.69
N ALA A 100 -4.57 6.17 -4.98
CA ALA A 100 -5.95 6.12 -5.46
C ALA A 100 -6.44 4.67 -5.43
N ILE A 101 -7.42 4.38 -4.57
CA ILE A 101 -7.99 3.03 -4.48
C ILE A 101 -9.00 2.82 -5.62
N LEU A 102 -8.59 2.09 -6.65
CA LEU A 102 -9.42 1.84 -7.84
C LEU A 102 -10.23 0.53 -7.76
N ALA A 103 -9.79 -0.40 -6.91
CA ALA A 103 -10.43 -1.70 -6.73
C ALA A 103 -10.44 -2.05 -5.25
N ASN A 104 -11.63 -2.25 -4.70
CA ASN A 104 -11.81 -2.80 -3.37
C ASN A 104 -11.74 -4.33 -3.49
N ARG A 105 -10.63 -4.91 -3.01
CA ARG A 105 -10.42 -6.37 -3.11
C ARG A 105 -11.33 -7.16 -2.18
N ALA A 106 -11.71 -6.61 -1.03
CA ALA A 106 -12.56 -7.28 -0.06
C ALA A 106 -14.01 -7.41 -0.57
N THR A 107 -14.52 -6.39 -1.27
CA THR A 107 -15.88 -6.40 -1.87
C THR A 107 -15.90 -6.84 -3.33
N GLY A 108 -14.76 -6.86 -4.00
CA GLY A 108 -14.66 -7.09 -5.45
C GLY A 108 -15.14 -5.91 -6.30
N GLU A 109 -15.45 -4.77 -5.68
CA GLU A 109 -15.97 -3.60 -6.38
C GLU A 109 -14.84 -2.81 -7.04
N PHE A 110 -15.07 -2.44 -8.30
CA PHE A 110 -14.20 -1.54 -9.04
C PHE A 110 -14.81 -0.15 -9.13
N SER A 111 -13.98 0.87 -9.09
CA SER A 111 -14.43 2.24 -9.32
C SER A 111 -15.07 2.34 -10.70
N LYS A 112 -16.29 2.89 -10.75
CA LYS A 112 -17.00 3.19 -11.99
C LYS A 112 -16.33 4.31 -12.80
N ASN A 113 -15.54 5.17 -12.14
CA ASN A 113 -14.84 6.27 -12.78
C ASN A 113 -13.42 6.43 -12.20
N PRO A 114 -12.50 5.51 -12.54
CA PRO A 114 -11.14 5.49 -11.99
C PRO A 114 -10.35 6.75 -12.37
N LYS A 115 -10.58 7.29 -13.57
CA LYS A 115 -9.93 8.52 -14.04
C LYS A 115 -10.23 9.69 -13.11
N SER A 116 -11.50 9.87 -12.74
CA SER A 116 -11.89 10.95 -11.82
C SER A 116 -11.25 10.80 -10.43
N ILE A 117 -11.12 9.58 -9.91
CA ILE A 117 -10.44 9.36 -8.61
C ILE A 117 -8.97 9.78 -8.69
N VAL A 118 -8.28 9.39 -9.76
CA VAL A 118 -6.88 9.76 -9.98
C VAL A 118 -6.73 11.28 -10.14
N GLU A 119 -7.58 11.93 -10.94
CA GLU A 119 -7.56 13.39 -11.12
C GLU A 119 -7.81 14.15 -9.81
N LYS A 120 -8.73 13.66 -8.97
CA LYS A 120 -8.96 14.20 -7.63
C LYS A 120 -7.72 14.08 -6.76
N LEU A 121 -7.07 12.91 -6.74
CA LEU A 121 -5.87 12.70 -5.95
C LEU A 121 -4.73 13.61 -6.40
N ILE A 122 -4.53 13.77 -7.71
CA ILE A 122 -3.51 14.66 -8.28
C ILE A 122 -3.79 16.11 -7.84
N THR A 123 -5.01 16.59 -8.04
CA THR A 123 -5.40 17.96 -7.67
C THR A 123 -5.23 18.20 -6.17
N PHE A 124 -5.70 17.27 -5.33
CA PHE A 124 -5.53 17.32 -3.88
C PHE A 124 -4.04 17.39 -3.49
N THR A 125 -3.21 16.51 -4.07
CA THR A 125 -1.78 16.46 -3.77
C THR A 125 -1.10 17.78 -4.11
N LEU A 126 -1.35 18.32 -5.30
CA LEU A 126 -0.76 19.59 -5.74
C LEU A 126 -1.22 20.75 -4.86
N GLN A 127 -2.49 20.78 -4.46
CA GLN A 127 -3.04 21.81 -3.59
C GLN A 127 -2.37 21.79 -2.21
N GLN A 128 -2.25 20.62 -1.57
CA GLN A 128 -1.61 20.50 -0.26
C GLN A 128 -0.13 20.92 -0.27
N ILE A 129 0.58 20.69 -1.38
CA ILE A 129 1.98 21.12 -1.56
C ILE A 129 2.10 22.64 -1.70
N VAL A 130 1.13 23.30 -2.33
CA VAL A 130 1.18 24.75 -2.57
C VAL A 130 0.78 25.54 -1.32
N ASP A 131 -0.14 25.00 -0.51
CA ASP A 131 -0.72 25.70 0.63
C ASP A 131 0.11 25.59 1.94
N ASN A 132 1.16 24.76 1.97
CA ASN A 132 2.00 24.48 3.14
C ASN A 132 3.49 24.67 2.84
#